data_AF-A0A7V6ED11-F1
#
_entry.id   AF-A0A7V6ED11-F1
#
_cell.length_a   1.000
_cell.length_b   1.000
_cell.length_c   1.000
_cell.angle_alpha   90.00
_cell.angle_beta   90.00
_cell.angle_gamma   90.00
#
_symmetry.space_group_name_H-M   'P 1'
#
loop_
_entity.id
_entity.type
_entity.pdbx_description
1 polymer ?
#
loop_
_entity_poly.entity_id
_entity_poly.type
_entity_poly.pdbx_seq_one_letter_code
_entity_poly.pdbx_strand_id
1 'polypeptide(L)'
;KILKSTGTPGSGFVVHSYGGLEKYIDPLAEIGAYFSFPGYFARENKSEQRNSFKSVPIERLLIETDAPDQLPPPELDRFPLPGQDTKKALNNPLNIIPIYEFLSKFLNMPLKALADIVKSNFLTVFAKVIKNKAG
;
A
#
# COMPACT_ATOMS: atom_id res chain seq x y z
N LYS A 1 -5.88 1.76 -21.32
CA LYS A 1 -6.75 2.46 -22.31
C LYS A 1 -7.91 3.18 -21.64
N ILE A 2 -8.67 2.54 -20.73
CA ILE A 2 -9.82 3.16 -20.03
C ILE A 2 -9.45 4.43 -19.24
N LEU A 3 -8.53 4.36 -18.27
CA LEU A 3 -8.19 5.53 -17.43
C LEU A 3 -7.72 6.76 -18.24
N LYS A 4 -6.99 6.53 -19.34
CA LYS A 4 -6.56 7.61 -20.24
C LYS A 4 -7.72 8.19 -21.06
N SER A 5 -8.71 7.37 -21.45
CA SER A 5 -9.85 7.83 -22.25
C SER A 5 -10.96 8.45 -21.43
N THR A 6 -11.17 8.01 -20.18
CA THR A 6 -12.21 8.55 -19.29
C THR A 6 -11.74 9.74 -18.47
N GLY A 7 -10.43 9.97 -18.42
CA GLY A 7 -9.81 10.88 -17.47
C GLY A 7 -9.72 10.28 -16.07
N THR A 8 -8.97 10.96 -15.21
CA THR A 8 -8.77 10.61 -13.80
C THR A 8 -9.19 11.80 -12.93
N PRO A 9 -9.56 11.59 -11.66
CA PRO A 9 -9.88 12.70 -10.77
C PRO A 9 -8.67 13.63 -10.62
N GLY A 10 -8.89 14.95 -10.67
CA GLY A 10 -7.81 15.93 -10.48
C GLY A 10 -7.12 15.88 -9.11
N SER A 11 -7.71 15.17 -8.13
CA SER A 11 -7.09 14.88 -6.83
C SER A 11 -6.20 13.63 -6.83
N GLY A 12 -6.08 12.93 -7.96
CA GLY A 12 -5.45 11.62 -8.06
C GLY A 12 -6.41 10.47 -7.74
N PHE A 13 -5.88 9.25 -7.85
CA PHE A 13 -6.60 8.01 -7.56
C PHE A 13 -5.63 6.96 -7.00
N VAL A 14 -6.16 5.97 -6.27
CA VAL A 14 -5.35 4.88 -5.71
C VAL A 14 -5.48 3.64 -6.57
N VAL A 15 -4.34 3.05 -6.93
CA VAL A 15 -4.26 1.69 -7.44
C VAL A 15 -4.04 0.78 -6.24
N HIS A 16 -5.15 0.22 -5.76
CA HIS A 16 -5.23 -0.65 -4.59
C HIS A 16 -4.40 -1.92 -4.77
N SER A 17 -3.72 -2.38 -3.72
CA SER A 17 -3.01 -3.66 -3.67
C SER A 17 -2.14 -3.92 -4.90
N TYR A 18 -1.24 -2.99 -5.21
CA TYR A 18 -0.49 -2.99 -6.45
C TYR A 18 0.42 -4.23 -6.58
N GLY A 19 0.05 -5.11 -7.51
CA GLY A 19 0.82 -6.29 -7.91
C GLY A 19 1.35 -6.22 -9.35
N GLY A 20 1.30 -5.05 -9.98
CA GLY A 20 1.70 -4.86 -11.38
C GLY A 20 3.22 -4.80 -11.58
N LEU A 21 3.63 -4.85 -12.85
CA LEU A 21 5.04 -4.72 -13.27
C LEU A 21 5.52 -3.27 -13.19
N GLU A 22 6.78 -3.09 -12.81
CA GLU A 22 7.48 -1.79 -12.71
C GLU A 22 7.22 -0.84 -13.89
N LYS A 23 7.24 -1.36 -15.12
CA LYS A 23 7.00 -0.57 -16.36
C LYS A 23 5.65 0.17 -16.41
N TYR A 24 4.70 -0.16 -15.52
CA TYR A 24 3.41 0.51 -15.44
C TYR A 24 3.35 1.62 -14.39
N ILE A 25 4.36 1.77 -13.53
CA ILE A 25 4.34 2.75 -12.45
C ILE A 25 4.38 4.17 -13.02
N ASP A 26 5.39 4.49 -13.83
CA ASP A 26 5.51 5.82 -14.44
C ASP A 26 4.26 6.26 -15.22
N PRO A 27 3.74 5.47 -16.19
CA PRO A 27 2.57 5.89 -16.96
C PRO A 27 1.28 5.98 -16.14
N LEU A 28 1.21 5.34 -14.97
CA LEU A 28 0.10 5.49 -14.02
C LEU A 28 0.30 6.71 -13.11
N ALA A 29 1.52 6.94 -12.63
CA ALA A 29 1.89 8.11 -11.82
C ALA A 29 1.67 9.41 -12.60
N GLU A 30 2.03 9.45 -13.89
CA GLU A 30 1.79 10.57 -14.81
C GLU A 30 0.31 11.00 -14.86
N ILE A 31 -0.62 10.04 -14.74
CA ILE A 31 -2.06 10.32 -14.77
C ILE A 31 -2.68 10.49 -13.37
N GLY A 32 -1.86 10.55 -12.31
CA GLY A 32 -2.30 10.86 -10.95
C GLY A 32 -2.44 9.66 -10.02
N ALA A 33 -1.86 8.50 -10.34
CA ALA A 33 -1.92 7.33 -9.47
C ALA A 33 -1.09 7.51 -8.18
N TYR A 34 -1.64 6.96 -7.10
CA TYR A 34 -0.95 6.54 -5.88
C TYR A 34 -1.03 5.01 -5.81
N PHE A 35 -0.07 4.36 -5.16
CA PHE A 35 0.03 2.90 -5.14
C PHE A 35 0.00 2.40 -3.71
N SER A 36 -0.98 1.57 -3.35
CA SER A 36 -0.99 0.90 -2.05
C SER A 36 -0.42 -0.51 -2.15
N PHE A 37 0.31 -0.93 -1.11
CA PHE A 37 0.90 -2.26 -1.03
C PHE A 37 0.52 -2.94 0.29
N PRO A 38 -0.02 -4.17 0.26
CA PRO A 38 -0.27 -4.96 1.46
C PRO A 38 1.01 -5.59 1.98
N GLY A 39 1.08 -5.99 3.25
CA GLY A 39 2.25 -6.69 3.81
C GLY A 39 2.68 -7.97 3.08
N TYR A 40 1.84 -8.51 2.19
CA TYR A 40 2.10 -9.72 1.42
C TYR A 40 3.32 -9.63 0.47
N PHE A 41 3.71 -8.45 -0.03
CA PHE A 41 4.90 -8.32 -0.90
C PHE A 41 6.23 -8.56 -0.13
N ALA A 42 6.19 -8.59 1.21
CA ALA A 42 7.36 -8.86 2.03
C ALA A 42 7.86 -10.31 1.93
N ARG A 43 7.10 -11.24 1.35
CA ARG A 43 7.51 -12.64 1.15
C ARG A 43 8.71 -12.75 0.21
N GLU A 44 9.73 -13.53 0.57
CA GLU A 44 10.98 -13.65 -0.20
C GLU A 44 10.77 -14.02 -1.69
N ASN A 45 9.74 -14.79 -2.03
CA ASN A 45 9.43 -15.17 -3.42
C ASN A 45 8.75 -14.07 -4.27
N LYS A 46 8.62 -12.84 -3.75
CA LYS A 46 7.98 -11.69 -4.41
C LYS A 46 8.99 -10.65 -4.91
N SER A 47 10.04 -11.11 -5.60
CA SER A 47 11.10 -10.23 -6.12
C SER A 47 10.57 -9.18 -7.10
N GLU A 48 9.69 -9.55 -8.03
CA GLU A 48 9.09 -8.62 -8.99
C GLU A 48 8.25 -7.53 -8.29
N GLN A 49 7.41 -7.91 -7.32
CA GLN A 49 6.63 -6.94 -6.56
C GLN A 49 7.52 -6.01 -5.72
N ARG A 50 8.64 -6.51 -5.20
CA ARG A 50 9.62 -5.65 -4.50
C ARG A 50 10.33 -4.68 -5.44
N ASN A 51 10.61 -5.08 -6.68
CA ASN A 51 11.17 -4.16 -7.68
C ASN A 51 10.17 -3.07 -8.01
N SER A 52 8.91 -3.45 -8.31
CA SER A 52 7.82 -2.49 -8.49
C SER A 52 7.66 -1.57 -7.27
N PHE A 53 7.68 -2.09 -6.05
CA PHE A 53 7.60 -1.27 -4.84
C PHE A 53 8.71 -0.22 -4.78
N LYS A 54 9.95 -0.60 -5.10
CA LYS A 54 11.10 0.31 -5.09
C LYS A 54 11.05 1.39 -6.16
N SER A 55 10.38 1.14 -7.28
CA SER A 55 10.25 2.11 -8.37
C SER A 55 9.08 3.08 -8.17
N VAL A 56 8.21 2.87 -7.18
CA VAL A 56 7.15 3.84 -6.85
C VAL A 56 7.78 5.11 -6.27
N PRO A 57 7.46 6.30 -6.83
CA PRO A 57 7.86 7.56 -6.23
C PRO A 57 7.36 7.67 -4.79
N ILE A 58 8.22 8.07 -3.85
CA ILE A 58 7.92 8.01 -2.41
C ILE A 58 6.73 8.88 -2.01
N GLU A 59 6.49 9.98 -2.74
CA GLU A 59 5.35 10.90 -2.61
C GLU A 59 4.04 10.34 -3.18
N ARG A 60 4.07 9.12 -3.75
CA ARG A 60 2.90 8.39 -4.26
C ARG A 60 2.68 7.05 -3.57
N LEU A 61 3.53 6.72 -2.59
CA LEU A 61 3.48 5.46 -1.86
C LEU A 61 2.39 5.47 -0.78
N LEU A 62 1.59 4.40 -0.73
CA LEU A 62 0.66 4.09 0.35
C LEU A 62 0.92 2.67 0.86
N ILE A 63 0.64 2.43 2.14
CA ILE A 63 0.80 1.12 2.79
C ILE A 63 -0.54 0.69 3.39
N GLU A 64 -0.88 -0.57 3.24
CA GLU A 64 -2.13 -1.15 3.74
C GLU A 64 -1.93 -2.56 4.28
N THR A 65 -2.98 -3.13 4.85
CA THR A 65 -3.02 -4.56 5.23
C THR A 65 -3.83 -5.40 4.26
N ASP A 66 -4.87 -4.82 3.66
CA ASP A 66 -5.91 -5.54 2.92
C ASP A 66 -6.58 -6.65 3.75
N ALA A 67 -6.61 -6.46 5.09
CA ALA A 67 -7.27 -7.38 6.01
C ALA A 67 -8.78 -7.46 5.73
N PRO A 68 -9.40 -8.65 5.82
CA PRO A 68 -8.87 -9.89 6.43
C PRO A 68 -7.99 -10.76 5.50
N ASP A 69 -7.78 -10.34 4.26
CA ASP A 69 -6.95 -11.04 3.27
C ASP A 69 -5.47 -10.60 3.33
N GLN A 70 -4.66 -11.07 2.37
CA GLN A 70 -3.25 -10.70 2.20
C GLN A 70 -2.39 -10.87 3.48
N LEU A 71 -2.63 -11.96 4.22
CA LEU A 71 -1.85 -12.32 5.41
C LEU A 71 -0.34 -12.20 5.11
N PRO A 72 0.39 -11.34 5.85
CA PRO A 72 1.81 -11.13 5.62
C PRO A 72 2.61 -12.42 5.92
N PRO A 73 3.92 -12.45 5.63
CA PRO A 73 4.77 -13.53 6.11
C PRO A 73 4.63 -13.78 7.62
N PRO A 74 4.83 -15.01 8.12
CA PRO A 74 4.70 -15.34 9.56
C PRO A 74 5.50 -14.41 10.48
N GLU A 75 6.69 -13.97 10.06
CA GLU A 75 7.55 -13.05 10.79
C GLU A 75 6.96 -11.64 10.97
N LEU A 76 5.94 -11.28 10.18
CA LEU A 76 5.21 -10.01 10.28
C LEU A 76 3.77 -10.17 10.77
N ASP A 77 3.27 -11.40 10.99
CA ASP A 77 1.92 -11.64 11.54
C ASP A 77 1.93 -11.57 13.08
N ARG A 78 2.03 -10.33 13.60
CA ARG A 78 2.11 -10.07 15.05
C ARG A 78 0.75 -10.18 15.75
N PHE A 79 -0.35 -10.02 15.01
CA PHE A 79 -1.71 -9.96 15.55
C PHE A 79 -2.61 -11.02 14.90
N PRO A 80 -2.33 -12.33 15.09
CA PRO A 80 -3.05 -13.39 14.40
C PRO A 80 -4.53 -13.41 14.76
N LEU A 81 -5.39 -13.67 13.77
CA LEU A 81 -6.82 -13.88 13.97
C LEU A 81 -7.24 -15.29 13.54
N PRO A 82 -8.04 -16.01 14.35
CA PRO A 82 -8.61 -17.29 13.96
C PRO A 82 -9.61 -17.10 12.82
N GLY A 83 -9.56 -17.98 11.82
CA GLY A 83 -10.56 -18.03 10.74
C GLY A 83 -11.92 -18.51 11.26
N GLN A 84 -13.01 -17.92 10.77
CA GLN A 84 -14.37 -18.21 11.26
C GLN A 84 -14.82 -19.67 11.00
N ASP A 85 -14.31 -20.34 9.94
CA ASP A 85 -14.81 -21.69 9.57
C ASP A 85 -13.79 -22.67 8.94
N THR A 86 -12.56 -22.27 8.59
CA THR A 86 -11.60 -23.21 7.96
C THR A 86 -10.13 -22.87 8.23
N LYS A 87 -9.27 -23.86 7.99
CA LYS A 87 -7.81 -24.03 8.12
C LYS A 87 -6.86 -22.87 7.70
N LYS A 88 -7.32 -21.63 7.53
CA LYS A 88 -6.50 -20.50 7.05
C LYS A 88 -6.59 -19.31 8.01
N ALA A 89 -5.44 -18.84 8.49
CA ALA A 89 -5.33 -17.66 9.33
C ALA A 89 -5.78 -16.39 8.57
N LEU A 90 -6.48 -15.50 9.28
CA LEU A 90 -6.93 -14.21 8.76
C LEU A 90 -5.92 -13.12 9.11
N ASN A 91 -5.77 -12.16 8.20
CA ASN A 91 -4.98 -10.98 8.47
C ASN A 91 -5.72 -10.00 9.39
N ASN A 92 -4.97 -9.22 10.14
CA ASN A 92 -5.47 -8.24 11.09
C ASN A 92 -5.04 -6.83 10.67
N PRO A 93 -5.92 -5.82 10.72
CA PRO A 93 -5.52 -4.42 10.49
C PRO A 93 -4.32 -3.97 11.34
N LEU A 94 -4.14 -4.51 12.55
CA LEU A 94 -3.00 -4.21 13.43
C LEU A 94 -1.66 -4.70 12.88
N ASN A 95 -1.64 -5.64 11.94
CA ASN A 95 -0.42 -6.06 11.24
C ASN A 95 0.17 -4.93 10.38
N ILE A 96 -0.51 -3.78 10.22
CA ILE A 96 0.09 -2.58 9.65
C ILE A 96 1.37 -2.16 10.41
N ILE A 97 1.43 -2.36 11.74
CA ILE A 97 2.58 -1.99 12.58
C ILE A 97 3.85 -2.74 12.15
N PRO A 98 3.91 -4.09 12.18
CA PRO A 98 5.09 -4.82 11.72
C PRO A 98 5.40 -4.60 10.22
N ILE A 99 4.41 -4.31 9.38
CA ILE A 99 4.64 -3.95 7.96
C ILE A 99 5.46 -2.65 7.84
N TYR A 100 5.10 -1.60 8.58
CA TYR A 100 5.88 -0.36 8.58
C TYR A 100 7.29 -0.54 9.17
N GLU A 101 7.45 -1.35 10.22
CA GLU A 101 8.77 -1.67 10.78
C GLU A 101 9.66 -2.41 9.77
N PHE A 102 9.11 -3.37 9.04
CA PHE A 102 9.80 -4.05 7.93
C PHE A 102 10.21 -3.04 6.86
N LEU A 103 9.29 -2.17 6.44
CA LEU A 103 9.52 -1.21 5.37
C LEU A 103 10.55 -0.14 5.73
N SER A 104 10.55 0.33 6.99
CA SER A 104 11.57 1.24 7.50
C SER A 104 12.98 0.67 7.29
N LYS A 105 13.18 -0.61 7.58
CA LYS A 105 14.46 -1.30 7.34
C LYS A 105 14.72 -1.51 5.85
N PHE A 106 13.70 -1.96 5.11
CA PHE A 106 13.81 -2.26 3.67
C PHE A 106 14.17 -1.03 2.82
N LEU A 107 13.64 0.14 3.17
CA LEU A 107 13.90 1.42 2.51
C LEU A 107 15.07 2.19 3.14
N ASN A 108 15.69 1.67 4.21
CA ASN A 108 16.71 2.36 4.99
C ASN A 108 16.27 3.78 5.41
N MET A 109 15.06 3.89 5.96
CA MET A 109 14.42 5.14 6.34
C MET A 109 13.91 5.08 7.78
N PRO A 110 14.02 6.14 8.59
CA PRO A 110 13.42 6.18 9.92
C PRO A 110 11.91 5.91 9.87
N LEU A 111 11.41 5.03 10.75
CA LEU A 111 10.00 4.65 10.81
C LEU A 111 9.05 5.86 10.84
N LYS A 112 9.38 6.87 11.65
CA LYS A 112 8.59 8.10 11.73
C LYS A 112 8.55 8.87 10.42
N ALA A 113 9.68 8.97 9.71
CA ALA A 113 9.75 9.66 8.42
C ALA A 113 8.91 8.94 7.36
N LEU A 114 8.99 7.61 7.31
CA LEU A 114 8.14 6.81 6.42
C LEU A 114 6.65 7.03 6.73
N ALA A 115 6.27 6.98 8.00
CA ALA A 115 4.89 7.21 8.43
C ALA A 115 4.39 8.62 8.08
N ASP A 116 5.22 9.65 8.26
CA ASP A 116 4.88 11.04 7.93
C ASP A 116 4.67 11.21 6.42
N ILE A 117 5.52 10.61 5.58
CA ILE A 117 5.37 10.66 4.12
C ILE A 117 4.09 9.94 3.69
N VAL A 118 3.87 8.70 4.13
CA VAL A 118 2.68 7.93 3.74
C VAL A 118 1.40 8.62 4.23
N LYS A 119 1.42 9.23 5.42
CA LYS A 119 0.31 10.05 5.92
C LYS A 119 0.06 11.26 5.03
N SER A 120 1.10 11.97 4.60
CA SER A 120 0.98 13.11 3.68
C SER A 120 0.35 12.69 2.35
N ASN A 121 0.79 11.56 1.80
CA ASN A 121 0.26 11.00 0.55
C ASN A 121 -1.23 10.63 0.71
N PHE A 122 -1.58 9.95 1.81
CA PHE A 122 -2.97 9.60 2.14
C PHE A 122 -3.85 10.84 2.24
N LEU A 123 -3.42 11.85 3.02
CA LEU A 123 -4.17 13.10 3.19
C LEU A 123 -4.36 13.83 1.86
N THR A 124 -3.38 13.75 0.95
CA THR A 124 -3.46 14.39 -0.37
C THR A 124 -4.51 13.71 -1.25
N VAL A 125 -4.40 12.38 -1.44
CA VAL A 125 -5.30 11.67 -2.36
C VAL A 125 -6.73 11.56 -1.82
N PHE A 126 -6.92 11.51 -0.49
CA PHE A 126 -8.22 11.46 0.16
C PHE A 126 -8.75 12.81 0.67
N ALA A 127 -8.05 13.93 0.38
CA ALA A 127 -8.37 15.26 0.92
C ALA A 127 -9.85 15.65 0.77
N LYS A 128 -10.42 15.42 -0.42
CA LYS A 128 -11.82 15.76 -0.72
C LYS A 128 -12.80 14.94 0.12
N VAL A 129 -12.53 13.65 0.31
CA VAL A 129 -13.37 12.75 1.12
C VAL A 129 -13.34 13.17 2.58
N ILE A 130 -12.15 13.53 3.10
CA ILE A 130 -11.98 13.95 4.49
C ILE A 130 -12.71 15.28 4.74
N LYS A 131 -12.58 16.26 3.85
CA LYS A 131 -13.25 17.57 3.99
C LYS A 131 -14.78 17.44 3.97
N ASN A 132 -15.33 16.57 3.12
CA ASN A 132 -16.78 16.36 3.01
C ASN A 132 -17.41 15.65 4.23
N LYS A 133 -16.63 15.05 5.12
CA LYS A 133 -17.13 14.47 6.38
C LYS A 133 -17.01 15.41 7.58
N ALA A 134 -16.32 16.54 7.42
CA ALA A 134 -16.04 17.50 8.49
C ALA A 134 -16.98 18.72 8.46
N GLY A 135 -17.90 18.80 7.50
CA GLY A 135 -18.99 19.78 7.43
C GLY A 135 -20.33 19.06 7.41
#